data_AF-A0A951HLF1-F1
#
_entry.id   AF-A0A951HLF1-F1
#
_cell.length_a   1.000
_cell.length_b   1.000
_cell.length_c   1.000
_cell.angle_alpha   90.00
_cell.angle_beta   90.00
_cell.angle_gamma   90.00
#
_symmetry.space_group_name_H-M   'P 1'
#
loop_
_entity.id
_entity.type
_entity.pdbx_description
1 polymer ?
#
loop_
_entity_poly.entity_id
_entity_poly.type
_entity_poly.pdbx_seq_one_letter_code
_entity_poly.pdbx_strand_id
1 'polypeptide(L)'
;MEIAAPLPAAAGAGAAPARYSHRAKIGALLLLVGGADWLFFDQGGGSTWGAWTLALLALLLATVPPARRGTSRAAVAAAALFALALTWDPSILALALFWAAASLAMLLPKARFDNGWHWALRLLWQALRAFIAPAADGRRVDHARARHPSGLGGHIKTLALPLAGTAVFLALFATANPVLGDAFARLDVALIFASLTLSRIAFWLLVALPLWALFRPKVLRFERGPATADADLPLPSAASVTLSLLAFNLVFALQNGMDIAFLWSGARLPDGMTLAGYAHRGAYPLMATALLAGLFVLVTLRPRSPLAESAAIRRLVYLWIGQNVLLVASTVLRTLDYVDAYSLTRLRIAALIWMGLVAVGLVLICWRIWKGRSGAWLINANCAAASLALTACTVVDLGAVAAEWNVRHAGEAGGHGAALDICYMEALGPSALLPLVELERQPLAPSSRARVEWVRNLILDRLEPAQANWRLWTARNALRLSEARAGLAEARLPRRTAARQACDPALTAGGD
;
A
#
# COMPACT_ATOMS: atom_id res chain seq x y z
N MET A 1 25.37 -55.94 -19.48
CA MET A 1 26.11 -54.89 -20.22
C MET A 1 25.52 -54.87 -21.61
N GLU A 2 24.51 -54.03 -21.79
CA GLU A 2 23.70 -53.97 -23.01
C GLU A 2 23.51 -52.49 -23.32
N ILE A 3 24.07 -52.07 -24.45
CA ILE A 3 24.10 -50.69 -24.93
C ILE A 3 22.92 -50.53 -25.89
N ALA A 4 21.91 -49.76 -25.50
CA ALA A 4 20.77 -49.43 -26.36
C ALA A 4 20.71 -47.91 -26.60
N ALA A 5 20.85 -47.60 -27.90
CA ALA A 5 20.69 -46.37 -28.69
C ALA A 5 20.24 -45.04 -28.05
N PRO A 6 20.82 -43.89 -28.50
CA PRO A 6 20.35 -42.56 -28.16
C PRO A 6 19.03 -42.24 -28.90
N LEU A 7 18.06 -41.69 -28.16
CA LEU A 7 16.80 -41.16 -28.70
C LEU A 7 17.06 -40.01 -29.70
N PRO A 8 16.27 -39.89 -30.78
CA PRO A 8 16.47 -38.85 -31.79
C PRO A 8 16.13 -37.47 -31.22
N ALA A 9 17.02 -36.52 -31.47
CA ALA A 9 16.82 -35.10 -31.15
C ALA A 9 15.64 -34.56 -31.97
N ALA A 10 14.56 -34.19 -31.28
CA ALA A 10 13.48 -33.41 -31.88
C ALA A 10 14.02 -32.02 -32.26
N ALA A 11 14.33 -31.84 -33.54
CA ALA A 11 14.57 -30.56 -34.17
C ALA A 11 13.28 -29.73 -34.20
N GLY A 12 12.99 -29.05 -33.09
CA GLY A 12 12.01 -27.97 -33.04
C GLY A 12 12.71 -26.64 -33.23
N ALA A 13 12.51 -26.02 -34.39
CA ALA A 13 12.95 -24.66 -34.69
C ALA A 13 12.33 -23.65 -33.69
N GLY A 14 13.06 -23.36 -32.61
CA GLY A 14 12.75 -22.31 -31.66
C GLY A 14 13.56 -21.06 -31.99
N ALA A 15 12.89 -20.04 -32.54
CA ALA A 15 13.41 -18.72 -32.85
C ALA A 15 14.41 -18.20 -31.79
N ALA A 16 15.54 -17.66 -32.23
CA ALA A 16 16.62 -17.13 -31.40
C ALA A 16 16.11 -16.25 -30.24
N PRO A 17 16.16 -16.71 -28.97
CA PRO A 17 15.78 -15.89 -27.84
C PRO A 17 17.05 -15.30 -27.22
N ALA A 18 17.21 -13.97 -27.21
CA ALA A 18 17.79 -13.21 -26.07
C ALA A 18 18.30 -11.80 -26.40
N ARG A 19 18.86 -11.51 -27.58
CA ARG A 19 19.59 -10.24 -27.79
C ARG A 19 18.67 -9.01 -27.93
N TYR A 20 17.59 -9.12 -28.70
CA TYR A 20 16.62 -8.03 -28.90
C TYR A 20 15.77 -7.74 -27.65
N SER A 21 15.48 -8.74 -26.82
CA SER A 21 14.70 -8.57 -25.58
C SER A 21 15.43 -7.72 -24.54
N HIS A 22 16.77 -7.79 -24.46
CA HIS A 22 17.50 -7.06 -23.42
C HIS A 22 17.54 -5.54 -23.67
N ARG A 23 17.83 -5.13 -24.92
CA ARG A 23 17.85 -3.71 -25.30
C ARG A 23 16.46 -3.08 -25.16
N ALA A 24 15.41 -3.80 -25.56
CA ALA A 24 14.03 -3.34 -25.39
C ALA A 24 13.67 -3.09 -23.92
N LYS A 25 14.11 -3.95 -22.99
CA LYS A 25 13.89 -3.76 -21.54
C LYS A 25 14.63 -2.57 -20.97
N ILE A 26 15.88 -2.35 -21.39
CA ILE A 26 16.64 -1.15 -20.98
C ILE A 26 15.98 0.11 -21.53
N GLY A 27 15.60 0.11 -22.82
CA GLY A 27 14.90 1.23 -23.44
C GLY A 27 13.58 1.55 -22.74
N ALA A 28 12.78 0.53 -22.43
CA ALA A 28 11.54 0.70 -21.65
C ALA A 28 11.79 1.28 -20.25
N LEU A 29 12.83 0.81 -19.55
CA LEU A 29 13.20 1.33 -18.24
C LEU A 29 13.62 2.80 -18.31
N LEU A 30 14.48 3.18 -19.27
CA LEU A 30 14.91 4.56 -19.45
C LEU A 30 13.73 5.48 -19.82
N LEU A 31 12.84 5.02 -20.69
CA LEU A 31 11.63 5.75 -21.08
C LEU A 31 10.70 5.97 -19.87
N LEU A 32 10.52 4.96 -19.02
CA LEU A 32 9.69 5.07 -17.82
C LEU A 32 10.30 5.97 -16.75
N VAL A 33 11.63 5.92 -16.56
CA VAL A 33 12.34 6.80 -15.63
C VAL A 33 12.29 8.25 -16.12
N GLY A 34 12.58 8.49 -17.40
CA GLY A 34 12.47 9.83 -18.00
C GLY A 34 11.04 10.37 -17.98
N GLY A 35 10.05 9.51 -18.22
CA GLY A 35 8.64 9.87 -18.09
C GLY A 35 8.25 10.20 -16.65
N ALA A 36 8.74 9.44 -15.66
CA ALA A 36 8.50 9.72 -14.25
C ALA A 36 9.14 11.04 -13.80
N ASP A 37 10.36 11.32 -14.26
CA ASP A 37 11.07 12.58 -14.01
C ASP A 37 10.27 13.78 -14.55
N TRP A 38 9.86 13.72 -15.81
CA TRP A 38 9.07 14.79 -16.43
C TRP A 38 7.66 14.99 -15.84
N LEU A 39 7.05 13.92 -15.32
CA LEU A 39 5.70 13.97 -14.76
C LEU A 39 5.68 14.38 -13.28
N PHE A 40 6.61 13.87 -12.47
CA PHE A 40 6.46 13.87 -11.01
C PHE A 40 7.55 14.66 -10.28
N PHE A 41 8.77 14.75 -10.83
CA PHE A 41 9.86 15.43 -10.14
C PHE A 41 9.57 16.93 -10.02
N ASP A 42 9.58 17.46 -8.79
CA ASP A 42 9.25 18.85 -8.41
C ASP A 42 7.86 19.38 -8.79
N GLN A 43 7.00 18.58 -9.44
CA GLN A 43 5.67 19.00 -9.90
C GLN A 43 4.52 18.43 -9.06
N GLY A 44 4.76 17.31 -8.35
CA GLY A 44 3.70 16.50 -7.73
C GLY A 44 2.90 15.71 -8.78
N GLY A 45 2.27 14.60 -8.37
CA GLY A 45 1.56 13.70 -9.30
C GLY A 45 0.09 13.51 -8.94
N GLY A 46 -0.80 13.92 -9.84
CA GLY A 46 -2.23 13.62 -9.85
C GLY A 46 -2.55 12.33 -10.63
N SER A 47 -3.61 12.34 -11.43
CA SER A 47 -4.04 11.20 -12.27
C SER A 47 -2.98 10.71 -13.26
N THR A 48 -1.94 11.50 -13.51
CA THR A 48 -0.76 11.13 -14.30
C THR A 48 -0.06 9.88 -13.76
N TRP A 49 -0.17 9.56 -12.46
CA TRP A 49 0.26 8.28 -11.87
C TRP A 49 -0.42 7.08 -12.52
N GLY A 50 -1.73 7.16 -12.76
CA GLY A 50 -2.50 6.10 -13.40
C GLY A 50 -2.05 5.88 -14.85
N ALA A 51 -1.87 6.97 -15.60
CA ALA A 51 -1.37 6.90 -16.98
C ALA A 51 0.05 6.29 -17.04
N TRP A 52 0.95 6.71 -16.16
CA TRP A 52 2.32 6.18 -16.09
C TRP A 52 2.35 4.70 -15.70
N THR A 53 1.53 4.27 -14.73
CA THR A 53 1.43 2.86 -14.31
C THR A 53 0.77 1.97 -15.36
N LEU A 54 -0.20 2.48 -16.13
CA LEU A 54 -0.74 1.79 -17.32
C LEU A 54 0.32 1.64 -18.41
N ALA A 55 1.12 2.67 -18.68
CA ALA A 55 2.22 2.60 -19.64
C ALA A 55 3.28 1.58 -19.20
N LEU A 56 3.62 1.56 -17.90
CA LEU A 56 4.47 0.53 -17.30
C LEU A 56 3.90 -0.87 -17.53
N LEU A 57 2.62 -1.10 -17.23
CA LEU A 57 1.98 -2.39 -17.43
C LEU A 57 2.01 -2.82 -18.90
N ALA A 58 1.73 -1.91 -19.83
CA ALA A 58 1.80 -2.18 -21.27
C ALA A 58 3.22 -2.57 -21.71
N LEU A 59 4.25 -1.84 -21.26
CA LEU A 59 5.66 -2.15 -21.55
C LEU A 59 6.10 -3.48 -20.93
N LEU A 60 5.64 -3.81 -19.73
CA LEU A 60 5.88 -5.12 -19.12
C LEU A 60 5.28 -6.24 -19.96
N LEU A 61 4.02 -6.10 -20.38
CA LEU A 61 3.37 -7.08 -21.24
C LEU A 61 4.04 -7.20 -22.61
N ALA A 62 4.59 -6.11 -23.16
CA ALA A 62 5.32 -6.12 -24.43
C ALA A 62 6.69 -6.80 -24.32
N THR A 63 7.41 -6.60 -23.22
CA THR A 63 8.79 -7.06 -23.04
C THR A 63 8.93 -8.38 -22.28
N VAL A 64 7.87 -8.84 -21.63
CA VAL A 64 7.82 -10.10 -20.85
C VAL A 64 6.65 -10.98 -21.32
N PRO A 65 6.79 -11.70 -22.46
CA PRO A 65 5.71 -12.48 -23.07
C PRO A 65 5.03 -13.53 -22.15
N PRO A 66 5.73 -14.22 -21.24
CA PRO A 66 5.10 -15.20 -20.34
C PRO A 66 4.01 -14.62 -19.44
N ALA A 67 4.02 -13.31 -19.16
CA ALA A 67 3.01 -12.65 -18.33
C ALA A 67 1.61 -12.63 -18.97
N ARG A 68 1.49 -12.90 -20.28
CA ARG A 68 0.21 -12.87 -21.02
C ARG A 68 -0.61 -14.16 -20.92
N ARG A 69 -0.11 -15.23 -20.28
CA ARG A 69 -0.71 -16.57 -20.31
C ARG A 69 -1.19 -17.05 -18.93
N GLY A 70 -2.29 -17.80 -18.92
CA GLY A 70 -2.80 -18.52 -17.74
C GLY A 70 -3.23 -17.64 -16.56
N THR A 71 -2.89 -18.08 -15.35
CA THR A 71 -3.23 -17.43 -14.06
C THR A 71 -2.67 -16.02 -13.91
N SER A 72 -1.63 -15.67 -14.67
CA SER A 72 -1.05 -14.31 -14.69
C SER A 72 -2.04 -13.25 -15.17
N ARG A 73 -3.06 -13.62 -15.97
CA ARG A 73 -4.08 -12.68 -16.45
C ARG A 73 -4.88 -12.03 -15.32
N ALA A 74 -5.17 -12.78 -14.25
CA ALA A 74 -5.86 -12.23 -13.09
C ALA A 74 -5.00 -11.19 -12.35
N ALA A 75 -3.69 -11.46 -12.21
CA ALA A 75 -2.76 -10.51 -11.61
C ALA A 75 -2.53 -9.27 -12.49
N VAL A 76 -2.51 -9.43 -13.82
CA VAL A 76 -2.46 -8.31 -14.78
C VAL A 76 -3.74 -7.47 -14.69
N ALA A 77 -4.91 -8.11 -14.61
CA ALA A 77 -6.18 -7.41 -14.44
C ALA A 77 -6.24 -6.65 -13.10
N ALA A 78 -5.74 -7.25 -12.02
CA ALA A 78 -5.62 -6.56 -10.73
C ALA A 78 -4.65 -5.37 -10.80
N ALA A 79 -3.50 -5.51 -11.48
CA ALA A 79 -2.58 -4.40 -11.70
C ALA A 79 -3.25 -3.28 -12.53
N ALA A 80 -4.01 -3.63 -13.58
CA ALA A 80 -4.77 -2.66 -14.36
C ALA A 80 -5.84 -1.95 -13.51
N LEU A 81 -6.56 -2.68 -12.66
CA LEU A 81 -7.53 -2.11 -11.71
C LEU A 81 -6.87 -1.08 -10.79
N PHE A 82 -5.70 -1.38 -10.20
CA PHE A 82 -5.01 -0.43 -9.33
C PHE A 82 -4.39 0.74 -10.09
N ALA A 83 -3.99 0.54 -11.35
CA ALA A 83 -3.59 1.65 -12.22
C ALA A 83 -4.78 2.59 -12.52
N LEU A 84 -5.98 2.04 -12.72
CA LEU A 84 -7.22 2.83 -12.84
C LEU A 84 -7.58 3.53 -11.53
N ALA A 85 -7.40 2.87 -10.38
CA ALA A 85 -7.60 3.50 -9.07
C ALA A 85 -6.64 4.70 -8.87
N LEU A 86 -5.39 4.59 -9.32
CA LEU A 86 -4.43 5.70 -9.34
C LEU A 86 -4.84 6.83 -10.31
N THR A 87 -5.51 6.52 -11.41
CA THR A 87 -6.12 7.55 -12.28
C THR A 87 -7.26 8.27 -11.56
N TRP A 88 -8.05 7.55 -10.76
CA TRP A 88 -9.17 8.14 -10.03
C TRP A 88 -8.72 9.05 -8.89
N ASP A 89 -7.86 8.54 -8.01
CA ASP A 89 -7.35 9.22 -6.83
C ASP A 89 -6.01 8.59 -6.39
N PRO A 90 -4.86 9.23 -6.71
CA PRO A 90 -3.55 8.68 -6.40
C PRO A 90 -3.36 8.50 -4.89
N SER A 91 -3.06 7.27 -4.47
CA SER A 91 -2.78 6.94 -3.07
C SER A 91 -1.62 5.96 -2.94
N ILE A 92 -0.91 6.05 -1.83
CA ILE A 92 0.19 5.12 -1.50
C ILE A 92 -0.32 3.68 -1.46
N LEU A 93 -1.55 3.46 -0.97
CA LEU A 93 -2.18 2.15 -0.93
C LEU A 93 -2.41 1.58 -2.34
N ALA A 94 -3.02 2.35 -3.25
CA ALA A 94 -3.24 1.90 -4.62
C ALA A 94 -1.91 1.64 -5.35
N LEU A 95 -0.89 2.47 -5.10
CA LEU A 95 0.45 2.26 -5.63
C LEU A 95 1.08 0.96 -5.11
N ALA A 96 1.00 0.69 -3.80
CA ALA A 96 1.53 -0.53 -3.21
C ALA A 96 0.83 -1.79 -3.76
N LEU A 97 -0.50 -1.76 -3.89
CA LEU A 97 -1.28 -2.85 -4.47
C LEU A 97 -0.99 -3.05 -5.96
N PHE A 98 -0.79 -1.96 -6.72
CA PHE A 98 -0.32 -2.02 -8.10
C PHE A 98 1.03 -2.75 -8.20
N TRP A 99 2.02 -2.37 -7.40
CA TRP A 99 3.34 -3.00 -7.40
C TRP A 99 3.28 -4.48 -7.00
N ALA A 100 2.45 -4.82 -6.00
CA ALA A 100 2.24 -6.21 -5.60
C ALA A 100 1.60 -7.04 -6.72
N ALA A 101 0.56 -6.51 -7.38
CA ALA A 101 -0.12 -7.19 -8.48
C ALA A 101 0.76 -7.32 -9.73
N ALA A 102 1.51 -6.27 -10.09
CA ALA A 102 2.47 -6.30 -11.20
C ALA A 102 3.59 -7.30 -10.94
N SER A 103 4.13 -7.33 -9.73
CA SER A 103 5.14 -8.30 -9.30
C SER A 103 4.61 -9.74 -9.36
N LEU A 104 3.39 -9.97 -8.86
CA LEU A 104 2.70 -11.26 -8.95
C LEU A 104 2.53 -11.71 -10.41
N ALA A 105 2.09 -10.81 -11.30
CA ALA A 105 1.96 -11.09 -12.73
C ALA A 105 3.29 -11.48 -13.40
N MET A 106 4.41 -10.89 -12.95
CA MET A 106 5.74 -11.19 -13.47
C MET A 106 6.35 -12.49 -12.93
N LEU A 107 5.92 -12.94 -11.75
CA LEU A 107 6.45 -14.12 -11.06
C LEU A 107 5.63 -15.39 -11.30
N LEU A 108 4.30 -15.28 -11.47
CA LEU A 108 3.39 -16.42 -11.72
C LEU A 108 3.77 -17.31 -12.91
N PRO A 109 4.30 -16.78 -14.04
CA PRO A 109 4.77 -17.65 -15.13
C PRO A 109 5.96 -18.54 -14.75
N LYS A 110 6.66 -18.23 -13.65
CA LYS A 110 7.89 -18.89 -13.20
C LYS A 110 7.70 -19.76 -11.95
N ALA A 111 6.56 -19.64 -11.27
CA ALA A 111 6.19 -20.46 -10.12
C ALA A 111 4.66 -20.61 -10.02
N ARG A 112 4.20 -21.82 -9.71
CA ARG A 112 2.77 -22.08 -9.43
C ARG A 112 2.35 -21.40 -8.12
N PHE A 113 1.10 -20.98 -8.06
CA PHE A 113 0.53 -20.44 -6.83
C PHE A 113 0.33 -21.54 -5.79
N ASP A 114 0.93 -21.41 -4.61
CA ASP A 114 0.89 -22.38 -3.52
C ASP A 114 0.11 -21.81 -2.32
N ASN A 115 0.74 -20.96 -1.51
CA ASN A 115 0.09 -20.29 -0.39
C ASN A 115 0.46 -18.80 -0.32
N GLY A 116 -0.44 -18.00 0.24
CA GLY A 116 -0.29 -16.54 0.33
C GLY A 116 0.96 -16.11 1.09
N TRP A 117 1.38 -16.88 2.10
CA TRP A 117 2.58 -16.59 2.89
C TRP A 117 3.88 -16.69 2.08
N HIS A 118 4.09 -17.78 1.35
CA HIS A 118 5.24 -17.94 0.46
C HIS A 118 5.21 -16.89 -0.66
N TRP A 119 4.04 -16.49 -1.14
CA TRP A 119 3.93 -15.40 -2.09
C TRP A 119 4.29 -14.04 -1.49
N ALA A 120 3.87 -13.74 -0.26
CA ALA A 120 4.32 -12.55 0.46
C ALA A 120 5.85 -12.52 0.59
N LEU A 121 6.47 -13.66 0.94
CA LEU A 121 7.93 -13.79 0.99
C LEU A 121 8.60 -13.63 -0.39
N ARG A 122 8.01 -14.17 -1.46
CA ARG A 122 8.52 -13.99 -2.84
C ARG A 122 8.46 -12.52 -3.28
N LEU A 123 7.39 -11.82 -2.95
CA LEU A 123 7.23 -10.39 -3.24
C LEU A 123 8.22 -9.55 -2.44
N LEU A 124 8.34 -9.82 -1.13
CA LEU A 124 9.33 -9.16 -0.27
C LEU A 124 10.76 -9.40 -0.78
N TRP A 125 11.09 -10.64 -1.15
CA TRP A 125 12.38 -10.97 -1.74
C TRP A 125 12.63 -10.22 -3.04
N GLN A 126 11.62 -10.09 -3.91
CA GLN A 126 11.77 -9.31 -5.15
C GLN A 126 12.05 -7.83 -4.85
N ALA A 127 11.37 -7.25 -3.87
CA ALA A 127 11.59 -5.87 -3.42
C ALA A 127 13.00 -5.67 -2.86
N LEU A 128 13.44 -6.54 -1.94
CA LEU A 128 14.79 -6.47 -1.36
C LEU A 128 15.89 -6.69 -2.41
N ARG A 129 15.64 -7.61 -3.34
CA ARG A 129 16.58 -7.90 -4.43
C ARG A 129 16.74 -6.73 -5.40
N ALA A 130 15.78 -5.81 -5.48
CA ALA A 130 15.86 -4.64 -6.36
C ALA A 130 17.16 -3.84 -6.12
N PHE A 131 17.61 -3.74 -4.87
CA PHE A 131 18.83 -3.02 -4.49
C PHE A 131 20.13 -3.71 -4.95
N ILE A 132 20.13 -5.04 -5.08
CA ILE A 132 21.34 -5.83 -5.39
C ILE A 132 21.36 -6.27 -6.87
N ALA A 133 20.18 -6.39 -7.50
CA ALA A 133 20.03 -6.95 -8.84
C ALA A 133 20.80 -6.18 -9.94
N PRO A 134 20.82 -4.84 -9.98
CA PRO A 134 21.57 -4.10 -11.01
C PRO A 134 23.07 -4.40 -10.96
N ALA A 135 23.68 -4.39 -9.77
CA ALA A 135 25.10 -4.69 -9.60
C ALA A 135 25.43 -6.15 -9.96
N ALA A 136 24.61 -7.09 -9.51
CA ALA A 136 24.80 -8.52 -9.82
C ALA A 136 24.63 -8.84 -11.32
N ASP A 137 23.68 -8.19 -11.99
CA ASP A 137 23.48 -8.36 -13.42
C ASP A 137 24.57 -7.63 -14.24
N GLY A 138 25.07 -6.49 -13.75
CA GLY A 138 26.20 -5.76 -14.35
C GLY A 138 27.48 -6.61 -14.39
N ARG A 139 27.86 -7.22 -13.26
CA ARG A 139 29.02 -8.13 -13.19
C ARG A 139 28.93 -9.30 -14.18
N ARG A 140 27.73 -9.83 -14.42
CA ARG A 140 27.52 -10.90 -15.42
C ARG A 140 27.72 -10.41 -16.84
N VAL A 141 27.28 -9.19 -17.15
CA VAL A 141 27.52 -8.55 -18.45
C VAL A 141 29.02 -8.30 -18.65
N ASP A 142 29.72 -7.84 -17.62
CA ASP A 142 31.17 -7.61 -17.68
C ASP A 142 31.94 -8.92 -17.89
N HIS A 143 31.60 -9.99 -17.16
CA HIS A 143 32.17 -11.31 -17.40
C HIS A 143 31.87 -11.88 -18.80
N ALA A 144 30.67 -11.62 -19.33
CA ALA A 144 30.31 -12.05 -20.69
C ALA A 144 31.06 -11.24 -21.77
N ARG A 145 31.27 -9.93 -21.55
CA ARG A 145 32.09 -9.06 -22.41
C ARG A 145 33.56 -9.45 -22.39
N ALA A 146 34.09 -9.85 -21.24
CA ALA A 146 35.47 -10.35 -21.12
C ALA A 146 35.70 -11.62 -21.94
N ARG A 147 34.68 -12.47 -22.13
CA ARG A 147 34.75 -13.69 -22.96
C ARG A 147 34.56 -13.44 -24.45
N HIS A 148 33.86 -12.37 -24.83
CA HIS A 148 33.64 -11.98 -26.22
C HIS A 148 33.80 -10.45 -26.38
N PRO A 149 35.01 -9.95 -26.71
CA PRO A 149 35.32 -8.52 -26.73
C PRO A 149 34.59 -7.68 -27.81
N SER A 150 33.75 -8.29 -28.63
CA SER A 150 33.06 -7.60 -29.72
C SER A 150 31.81 -6.86 -29.23
N GLY A 151 31.96 -5.58 -28.85
CA GLY A 151 30.85 -4.63 -28.80
C GLY A 151 31.04 -3.41 -27.90
N LEU A 152 30.96 -2.21 -28.48
CA LEU A 152 30.75 -0.86 -27.91
C LEU A 152 31.65 -0.37 -26.75
N GLY A 153 32.05 -1.21 -25.80
CA GLY A 153 32.97 -0.86 -24.71
C GLY A 153 34.40 -0.58 -25.18
N GLY A 154 34.84 -1.25 -26.25
CA GLY A 154 36.06 -0.88 -26.98
C GLY A 154 35.94 0.49 -27.64
N HIS A 155 34.75 0.83 -28.16
CA HIS A 155 34.50 2.12 -28.79
C HIS A 155 34.56 3.30 -27.83
N ILE A 156 34.13 3.13 -26.57
CA ILE A 156 34.23 4.20 -25.55
C ILE A 156 35.69 4.55 -25.27
N LYS A 157 36.58 3.56 -25.16
CA LYS A 157 38.03 3.80 -25.00
C LYS A 157 38.66 4.39 -26.26
N THR A 158 38.21 3.99 -27.46
CA THR A 158 38.70 4.60 -28.71
C THR A 158 38.14 6.01 -28.97
N LEU A 159 36.99 6.37 -28.40
CA LEU A 159 36.42 7.73 -28.47
C LEU A 159 36.97 8.65 -27.39
N ALA A 160 37.50 8.13 -26.29
CA ALA A 160 38.04 8.94 -25.19
C ALA A 160 39.17 9.86 -25.67
N LEU A 161 40.13 9.34 -26.46
CA LEU A 161 41.25 10.12 -26.97
C LEU A 161 40.81 11.19 -28.01
N PRO A 162 39.99 10.87 -29.03
CA PRO A 162 39.43 11.88 -29.93
C PRO A 162 38.61 12.93 -29.20
N LEU A 163 37.70 12.55 -28.29
CA LEU A 163 36.86 13.51 -27.57
C LEU A 163 37.68 14.42 -26.64
N ALA A 164 38.65 13.85 -25.91
CA ALA A 164 39.56 14.63 -25.08
C ALA A 164 40.42 15.58 -25.92
N GLY A 165 40.98 15.09 -27.02
CA GLY A 165 41.75 15.89 -27.97
C GLY A 165 40.91 17.02 -28.58
N THR A 166 39.71 16.71 -29.09
CA THR A 166 38.78 17.71 -29.63
C THR A 166 38.36 18.71 -28.57
N ALA A 167 38.11 18.31 -27.32
CA ALA A 167 37.79 19.23 -26.23
C ALA A 167 38.96 20.18 -25.91
N VAL A 168 40.19 19.68 -25.90
CA VAL A 168 41.41 20.51 -25.73
C VAL A 168 41.56 21.50 -26.88
N PHE A 169 41.39 21.06 -28.13
CA PHE A 169 41.45 21.95 -29.29
C PHE A 169 40.34 23.00 -29.28
N LEU A 170 39.11 22.62 -28.92
CA LEU A 170 38.00 23.56 -28.80
C LEU A 170 38.23 24.58 -27.67
N ALA A 171 38.80 24.17 -26.54
CA ALA A 171 39.16 25.09 -25.45
C ALA A 171 40.25 26.08 -25.89
N LEU A 172 41.30 25.60 -26.56
CA LEU A 172 42.36 26.46 -27.11
C LEU A 172 41.80 27.44 -28.16
N PHE A 173 40.96 26.97 -29.08
CA PHE A 173 40.31 27.83 -30.07
C PHE A 173 39.34 28.83 -29.45
N ALA A 174 38.64 28.48 -28.37
CA ALA A 174 37.78 29.40 -27.64
C ALA A 174 38.60 30.54 -26.99
N THR A 175 39.83 30.27 -26.51
CA THR A 175 40.72 31.31 -25.98
C THR A 175 41.34 32.19 -27.07
N ALA A 176 41.56 31.65 -28.26
CA ALA A 176 42.20 32.36 -29.37
C ALA A 176 41.20 33.08 -30.30
N ASN A 177 39.91 32.74 -30.25
CA ASN A 177 38.88 33.30 -31.12
C ASN A 177 37.68 33.81 -30.29
N PRO A 178 37.45 35.14 -30.21
CA PRO A 178 36.40 35.73 -29.39
C PRO A 178 34.98 35.29 -29.81
N VAL A 179 34.74 34.97 -31.09
CA VAL A 179 33.43 34.48 -31.55
C VAL A 179 33.13 33.08 -31.00
N LEU A 180 34.14 32.21 -30.93
CA LEU A 180 34.01 30.88 -30.32
C LEU A 180 33.93 30.97 -28.79
N GLY A 181 34.72 31.85 -28.17
CA GLY A 181 34.66 32.13 -26.74
C GLY A 181 33.26 32.58 -26.30
N ASP A 182 32.66 33.54 -27.00
CA ASP A 182 31.30 34.03 -26.73
C ASP A 182 30.22 32.99 -27.00
N ALA A 183 30.42 32.10 -27.98
CA ALA A 183 29.50 30.98 -28.24
C ALA A 183 29.54 29.93 -27.13
N PHE A 184 30.72 29.62 -26.58
CA PHE A 184 30.88 28.71 -25.44
C PHE A 184 30.41 29.34 -24.12
N ALA A 185 30.57 30.64 -23.91
CA ALA A 185 30.05 31.34 -22.74
C ALA A 185 28.51 31.34 -22.67
N ARG A 186 27.82 31.22 -23.83
CA ARG A 186 26.36 31.02 -23.92
C ARG A 186 25.94 29.56 -23.74
N LEU A 187 26.87 28.61 -23.89
CA LEU A 187 26.64 27.20 -23.59
C LEU A 187 26.78 27.00 -22.08
N ASP A 188 25.64 27.08 -21.40
CA ASP A 188 25.57 26.97 -19.94
C ASP A 188 25.69 25.50 -19.51
N VAL A 189 26.88 24.91 -19.67
CA VAL A 189 27.19 23.52 -19.25
C VAL A 189 26.97 23.36 -17.75
N ALA A 190 27.12 24.46 -16.99
CA ALA A 190 26.76 24.53 -15.58
C ALA A 190 25.27 24.24 -15.35
N LEU A 191 24.35 24.63 -16.24
CA LEU A 191 22.92 24.34 -16.12
C LEU A 191 22.61 22.83 -16.21
N ILE A 192 23.37 22.09 -17.03
CA ILE A 192 23.22 20.62 -17.19
C ILE A 192 23.66 19.91 -15.90
N PHE A 193 24.81 20.28 -15.33
CA PHE A 193 25.29 19.72 -14.07
C PHE A 193 24.54 20.27 -12.83
N ALA A 194 24.04 21.50 -12.87
CA ALA A 194 23.17 22.06 -11.84
C ALA A 194 21.79 21.37 -11.82
N SER A 195 21.34 20.85 -12.97
CA SER A 195 20.11 20.04 -13.05
C SER A 195 20.27 18.62 -12.49
N LEU A 196 21.52 18.18 -12.22
CA LEU A 196 21.87 16.93 -11.54
C LEU A 196 21.97 17.16 -10.03
N THR A 197 20.83 17.46 -9.40
CA THR A 197 20.74 17.52 -7.94
C THR A 197 20.78 16.11 -7.34
N LEU A 198 21.31 15.99 -6.13
CA LEU A 198 21.31 14.72 -5.39
C LEU A 198 19.88 14.17 -5.22
N SER A 199 18.89 15.05 -5.05
CA SER A 199 17.46 14.69 -4.98
C SER A 199 16.95 14.07 -6.28
N ARG A 200 17.35 14.59 -7.45
CA ARG A 200 16.94 14.03 -8.75
C ARG A 200 17.57 12.67 -9.02
N ILE A 201 18.85 12.50 -8.68
CA ILE A 201 19.52 11.20 -8.76
C ILE A 201 18.86 10.20 -7.82
N ALA A 202 18.57 10.60 -6.59
CA ALA A 202 17.85 9.76 -5.62
C ALA A 202 16.45 9.38 -6.13
N PHE A 203 15.72 10.31 -6.75
CA PHE A 203 14.42 10.05 -7.39
C PHE A 203 14.53 9.04 -8.54
N TRP A 204 15.52 9.19 -9.42
CA TRP A 204 15.76 8.21 -10.50
C TRP A 204 16.08 6.83 -9.95
N LEU A 205 16.88 6.72 -8.88
CA LEU A 205 17.15 5.44 -8.24
C LEU A 205 15.89 4.84 -7.60
N LEU A 206 15.10 5.67 -6.92
CA LEU A 206 13.83 5.27 -6.31
C LEU A 206 12.85 4.67 -7.33
N VAL A 207 12.82 5.20 -8.55
CA VAL A 207 11.98 4.70 -9.65
C VAL A 207 12.64 3.54 -10.39
N ALA A 208 13.94 3.62 -10.69
CA ALA A 208 14.64 2.64 -11.52
C ALA A 208 14.82 1.28 -10.85
N LEU A 209 15.09 1.25 -9.54
CA LEU A 209 15.29 0.00 -8.78
C LEU A 209 14.06 -0.93 -8.83
N PRO A 210 12.84 -0.50 -8.46
CA PRO A 210 11.66 -1.38 -8.54
C PRO A 210 11.31 -1.75 -9.99
N LEU A 211 11.50 -0.83 -10.95
CA LEU A 211 11.33 -1.14 -12.38
C LEU A 211 12.29 -2.25 -12.84
N TRP A 212 13.56 -2.17 -12.45
CA TRP A 212 14.56 -3.19 -12.78
C TRP A 212 14.15 -4.57 -12.28
N ALA A 213 13.64 -4.64 -11.04
CA ALA A 213 13.14 -5.87 -10.44
C ALA A 213 11.91 -6.45 -11.18
N LEU A 214 11.04 -5.60 -11.74
CA LEU A 214 9.89 -6.04 -12.55
C LEU A 214 10.28 -6.54 -13.95
N PHE A 215 11.19 -5.86 -14.66
CA PHE A 215 11.63 -6.29 -16.00
C PHE A 215 12.51 -7.56 -15.97
N ARG A 216 13.13 -7.83 -14.81
CA ARG A 216 14.00 -9.00 -14.58
C ARG A 216 13.61 -9.76 -13.31
N PRO A 217 12.40 -10.33 -13.26
CA PRO A 217 11.91 -10.99 -12.06
C PRO A 217 12.69 -12.29 -11.87
N LYS A 218 13.24 -12.52 -10.67
CA LYS A 218 13.87 -13.79 -10.31
C LYS A 218 13.14 -14.37 -9.10
N VAL A 219 12.51 -15.51 -9.31
CA VAL A 219 11.69 -16.18 -8.30
C VAL A 219 12.57 -16.74 -7.18
N LEU A 220 12.17 -16.49 -5.93
CA LEU A 220 12.63 -17.29 -4.80
C LEU A 220 11.94 -18.65 -4.85
N ARG A 221 12.73 -19.70 -5.05
CA ARG A 221 12.26 -21.07 -5.03
C ARG A 221 12.45 -21.61 -3.63
N PHE A 222 11.34 -21.93 -2.96
CA PHE A 222 11.40 -22.78 -1.79
C PHE A 222 11.61 -24.20 -2.31
N GLU A 223 12.73 -24.82 -1.96
CA GLU A 223 12.88 -26.25 -2.17
C GLU A 223 11.75 -26.93 -1.42
N ARG A 224 10.99 -27.78 -2.12
CA ARG A 224 10.14 -28.73 -1.41
C ARG A 224 11.13 -29.65 -0.72
N GLY A 225 11.34 -29.44 0.58
CA GLY A 225 11.84 -30.50 1.43
C GLY A 225 11.01 -31.76 1.17
N PRO A 226 11.57 -32.96 1.35
CA PRO A 226 10.78 -34.18 1.23
C PRO A 226 9.46 -34.00 2.00
N ALA A 227 8.34 -34.43 1.43
CA ALA A 227 7.00 -34.20 1.98
C ALA A 227 6.79 -34.79 3.41
N THR A 228 7.82 -35.43 3.95
CA THR A 228 7.98 -35.95 5.30
C THR A 228 8.68 -34.98 6.26
N ALA A 229 9.13 -33.80 5.79
CA ALA A 229 9.62 -32.71 6.64
C ALA A 229 8.47 -31.80 7.09
N ASP A 230 7.35 -32.39 7.51
CA ASP A 230 6.74 -31.89 8.73
C ASP A 230 7.85 -32.08 9.76
N ALA A 231 8.57 -31.00 10.10
CA ALA A 231 9.51 -31.10 11.20
C ALA A 231 8.73 -31.71 12.37
N ASP A 232 9.18 -32.87 12.84
CA ASP A 232 8.81 -33.49 14.11
C ASP A 232 9.26 -32.53 15.22
N LEU A 233 8.68 -31.33 15.23
CA LEU A 233 8.64 -30.50 16.40
C LEU A 233 7.84 -31.34 17.40
N PRO A 234 8.42 -31.70 18.55
CA PRO A 234 7.73 -32.49 19.54
C PRO A 234 6.42 -31.77 19.87
N LEU A 235 5.30 -32.34 19.44
CA LEU A 235 4.00 -31.76 19.74
C LEU A 235 3.82 -31.83 21.26
N PRO A 236 3.35 -30.75 21.90
CA PRO A 236 3.03 -30.80 23.32
C PRO A 236 2.02 -31.92 23.59
N SER A 237 2.14 -32.56 24.75
CA SER A 237 1.26 -33.67 25.12
C SER A 237 -0.21 -33.27 25.10
N ALA A 238 -1.11 -34.23 24.83
CA ALA A 238 -2.55 -33.95 24.81
C ALA A 238 -3.07 -33.39 26.13
N ALA A 239 -2.49 -33.80 27.25
CA ALA A 239 -2.78 -33.23 28.57
C ALA A 239 -2.37 -31.75 28.64
N SER A 240 -1.17 -31.40 28.17
CA SER A 240 -0.69 -30.01 28.14
C SER A 240 -1.57 -29.13 27.26
N VAL A 241 -1.90 -29.58 26.04
CA VAL A 241 -2.80 -28.85 25.12
C VAL A 241 -4.18 -28.64 25.74
N THR A 242 -4.74 -29.67 26.39
CA THR A 242 -6.07 -29.58 27.03
C THR A 242 -6.04 -28.62 28.22
N LEU A 243 -5.02 -28.70 29.07
CA LEU A 243 -4.85 -27.82 30.23
C LEU A 243 -4.65 -26.35 29.79
N SER A 244 -3.83 -26.12 28.76
CA SER A 244 -3.66 -24.80 28.16
C SER A 244 -4.98 -24.25 27.61
N LEU A 245 -5.74 -25.06 26.87
CA LEU A 245 -7.05 -24.64 26.35
C LEU A 245 -8.05 -24.33 27.46
N LEU A 246 -8.05 -25.10 28.55
CA LEU A 246 -8.89 -24.83 29.71
C LEU A 246 -8.49 -23.51 30.37
N ALA A 247 -7.20 -23.31 30.64
CA ALA A 247 -6.66 -22.10 31.24
C ALA A 247 -6.96 -20.86 30.38
N PHE A 248 -6.76 -20.96 29.06
CA PHE A 248 -7.06 -19.87 28.13
C PHE A 248 -8.55 -19.55 28.09
N ASN A 249 -9.43 -20.56 28.02
CA ASN A 249 -10.86 -20.32 28.07
C ASN A 249 -11.28 -19.65 29.37
N LEU A 250 -10.67 -20.00 30.51
CA LEU A 250 -10.98 -19.38 31.80
C LEU A 250 -10.56 -17.90 31.86
N VAL A 251 -9.34 -17.60 31.42
CA VAL A 251 -8.83 -16.21 31.39
C VAL A 251 -9.67 -15.34 30.44
N PHE A 252 -10.00 -15.85 29.25
CA PHE A 252 -10.87 -15.13 28.32
C PHE A 252 -12.29 -14.98 28.87
N ALA A 253 -12.79 -15.95 29.65
CA ALA A 253 -14.14 -15.90 30.21
C ALA A 253 -14.22 -14.82 31.29
N LEU A 254 -13.17 -14.72 32.11
CA LEU A 254 -13.02 -13.64 33.07
C LEU A 254 -13.00 -12.28 32.36
N GLN A 255 -12.18 -12.14 31.31
CA GLN A 255 -12.11 -10.90 30.52
C GLN A 255 -13.45 -10.52 29.90
N ASN A 256 -14.12 -11.45 29.21
CA ASN A 256 -15.42 -11.22 28.61
C ASN A 256 -16.48 -10.91 29.68
N GLY A 257 -16.42 -11.58 30.84
CA GLY A 257 -17.29 -11.29 31.97
C GLY A 257 -17.10 -9.87 32.50
N MET A 258 -15.86 -9.39 32.61
CA MET A 258 -15.57 -8.00 32.95
C MET A 258 -16.07 -7.04 31.88
N ASP A 259 -15.84 -7.32 30.60
CA ASP A 259 -16.34 -6.47 29.52
C ASP A 259 -17.88 -6.39 29.56
N ILE A 260 -18.59 -7.50 29.74
CA ILE A 260 -20.06 -7.50 29.89
C ILE A 260 -20.48 -6.68 31.13
N ALA A 261 -19.81 -6.88 32.26
CA ALA A 261 -20.17 -6.23 33.53
C ALA A 261 -19.89 -4.73 33.56
N PHE A 262 -18.85 -4.24 32.89
CA PHE A 262 -18.42 -2.84 32.95
C PHE A 262 -18.70 -2.04 31.67
N LEU A 263 -18.56 -2.65 30.49
CA LEU A 263 -18.73 -1.97 29.20
C LEU A 263 -20.20 -2.07 28.74
N TRP A 264 -20.78 -3.27 28.75
CA TRP A 264 -22.14 -3.49 28.22
C TRP A 264 -23.25 -3.05 29.19
N SER A 265 -22.93 -2.86 30.47
CA SER A 265 -23.88 -2.38 31.49
C SER A 265 -24.02 -0.85 31.54
N GLY A 266 -23.16 -0.11 30.83
CA GLY A 266 -23.09 1.36 30.92
C GLY A 266 -22.57 1.88 32.26
N ALA A 267 -21.88 1.05 33.06
CA ALA A 267 -21.32 1.45 34.35
C ALA A 267 -20.25 2.55 34.19
N ARG A 268 -20.16 3.46 35.17
CA ARG A 268 -19.12 4.51 35.16
C ARG A 268 -17.73 3.87 35.22
N LEU A 269 -16.79 4.40 34.44
CA LEU A 269 -15.38 3.98 34.49
C LEU A 269 -14.86 4.09 35.94
N PRO A 270 -13.94 3.19 36.37
CA PRO A 270 -13.30 3.30 37.67
C PRO A 270 -12.65 4.67 37.89
N ASP A 271 -12.72 5.18 39.13
CA ASP A 271 -12.24 6.51 39.48
C ASP A 271 -10.79 6.74 39.01
N GLY A 272 -10.57 7.85 38.29
CA GLY A 272 -9.26 8.24 37.75
C GLY A 272 -8.91 7.71 36.35
N MET A 273 -9.80 6.95 35.69
CA MET A 273 -9.55 6.44 34.34
C MET A 273 -10.24 7.30 33.25
N THR A 274 -9.46 7.82 32.30
CA THR A 274 -10.00 8.51 31.13
C THR A 274 -10.44 7.50 30.06
N LEU A 275 -11.44 7.86 29.25
CA LEU A 275 -11.92 7.01 28.15
C LEU A 275 -10.81 6.67 27.14
N ALA A 276 -9.92 7.64 26.86
CA ALA A 276 -8.73 7.44 26.03
C ALA A 276 -7.74 6.44 26.66
N GLY A 277 -7.49 6.55 27.96
CA GLY A 277 -6.63 5.63 28.70
C GLY A 277 -7.17 4.20 28.71
N TYR A 278 -8.49 4.05 28.85
CA TYR A 278 -9.18 2.76 28.78
C TYR A 278 -9.10 2.13 27.38
N ALA A 279 -9.35 2.90 26.32
CA ALA A 279 -9.27 2.45 24.93
C ALA A 279 -7.87 1.97 24.52
N HIS A 280 -6.83 2.76 24.82
CA HIS A 280 -5.46 2.43 24.42
C HIS A 280 -4.84 1.29 25.24
N ARG A 281 -5.13 1.19 26.56
CA ARG A 281 -4.61 0.08 27.38
C ARG A 281 -5.27 -1.26 27.07
N GLY A 282 -6.53 -1.25 26.63
CA GLY A 282 -7.24 -2.46 26.23
C GLY A 282 -6.81 -3.01 24.87
N ALA A 283 -6.67 -2.16 23.85
CA ALA A 283 -6.55 -2.63 22.47
C ALA A 283 -5.25 -3.42 22.17
N TYR A 284 -4.08 -2.96 22.62
CA TYR A 284 -2.80 -3.58 22.22
C TYR A 284 -2.58 -4.99 22.77
N PRO A 285 -2.84 -5.30 24.05
CA PRO A 285 -2.73 -6.66 24.56
C PRO A 285 -3.74 -7.63 23.94
N LEU A 286 -4.93 -7.13 23.57
CA LEU A 286 -5.98 -7.93 22.92
C LEU A 286 -5.61 -8.33 21.49
N MET A 287 -4.96 -7.43 20.74
CA MET A 287 -4.39 -7.77 19.43
C MET A 287 -3.30 -8.85 19.54
N ALA A 288 -2.40 -8.73 20.53
CA ALA A 288 -1.32 -9.69 20.74
C ALA A 288 -1.86 -11.09 21.12
N THR A 289 -2.86 -11.14 22.00
CA THR A 289 -3.49 -12.41 22.41
C THR A 289 -4.27 -13.08 21.27
N ALA A 290 -4.96 -12.32 20.41
CA ALA A 290 -5.62 -12.87 19.23
C ALA A 290 -4.63 -13.48 18.21
N LEU A 291 -3.47 -12.84 18.01
CA LEU A 291 -2.40 -13.37 17.14
C LEU A 291 -1.76 -14.63 17.72
N LEU A 292 -1.45 -14.64 19.02
CA LEU A 292 -0.96 -15.82 19.73
C LEU A 292 -1.99 -16.95 19.70
N ALA A 293 -3.28 -16.63 19.78
CA ALA A 293 -4.36 -17.60 19.67
C ALA A 293 -4.39 -18.26 18.29
N GLY A 294 -4.35 -17.46 17.22
CA GLY A 294 -4.27 -17.95 15.85
C GLY A 294 -3.03 -18.83 15.61
N LEU A 295 -1.87 -18.42 16.13
CA LEU A 295 -0.64 -19.20 16.06
C LEU A 295 -0.77 -20.55 16.79
N PHE A 296 -1.32 -20.55 18.01
CA PHE A 296 -1.54 -21.77 18.79
C PHE A 296 -2.45 -22.74 18.05
N VAL A 297 -3.57 -22.28 17.47
CA VAL A 297 -4.48 -23.12 16.67
C VAL A 297 -3.78 -23.70 15.44
N LEU A 298 -2.97 -22.90 14.73
CA LEU A 298 -2.24 -23.38 13.55
C LEU A 298 -1.19 -24.43 13.90
N VAL A 299 -0.50 -24.28 15.03
CA VAL A 299 0.56 -25.20 15.48
C VAL A 299 -0.04 -26.50 16.04
N THR A 300 -1.08 -26.41 16.86
CA THR A 300 -1.63 -27.56 17.61
C THR A 300 -2.68 -28.36 16.84
N LEU A 301 -3.46 -27.70 15.97
CA LEU A 301 -4.49 -28.33 15.14
C LEU A 301 -4.02 -28.48 13.68
N ARG A 302 -2.91 -29.18 13.50
CA ARG A 302 -2.47 -29.63 12.18
C ARG A 302 -3.43 -30.72 11.65
N PRO A 303 -3.72 -30.75 10.33
CA PRO A 303 -4.53 -31.82 9.75
C PRO A 303 -3.90 -33.19 10.03
N ARG A 304 -4.69 -34.18 10.47
CA ARG A 304 -4.28 -35.55 10.85
C ARG A 304 -3.53 -35.72 12.18
N SER A 305 -3.51 -34.71 13.07
CA SER A 305 -3.01 -34.95 14.43
C SER A 305 -4.05 -35.70 15.28
N PRO A 306 -3.64 -36.61 16.20
CA PRO A 306 -4.55 -37.27 17.15
C PRO A 306 -5.33 -36.28 18.02
N LEU A 307 -4.75 -35.09 18.23
CA LEU A 307 -5.35 -33.96 18.96
C LEU A 307 -6.56 -33.36 18.22
N ALA A 308 -6.55 -33.37 16.89
CA ALA A 308 -7.64 -32.84 16.07
C ALA A 308 -8.88 -33.76 16.04
N GLU A 309 -8.71 -35.03 16.42
CA GLU A 309 -9.80 -36.02 16.48
C GLU A 309 -10.57 -35.98 17.82
N SER A 310 -9.97 -35.44 18.88
CA SER A 310 -10.63 -35.29 20.18
C SER A 310 -11.78 -34.29 20.12
N ALA A 311 -13.00 -34.79 20.33
CA ALA A 311 -14.20 -33.96 20.40
C ALA A 311 -14.13 -32.92 21.53
N ALA A 312 -13.46 -33.23 22.65
CA ALA A 312 -13.31 -32.33 23.79
C ALA A 312 -12.41 -31.13 23.44
N ILE A 313 -11.24 -31.37 22.84
CA ILE A 313 -10.32 -30.31 22.40
C ILE A 313 -11.00 -29.42 21.37
N ARG A 314 -11.73 -30.01 20.41
CA ARG A 314 -12.46 -29.26 19.40
C ARG A 314 -13.54 -28.35 20.00
N ARG A 315 -14.28 -28.83 21.00
CA ARG A 315 -15.27 -28.02 21.74
C ARG A 315 -14.60 -26.86 22.49
N LEU A 316 -13.49 -27.10 23.19
CA LEU A 316 -12.73 -26.05 23.88
C LEU A 316 -12.19 -24.98 22.92
N VAL A 317 -11.77 -25.38 21.72
CA VAL A 317 -11.33 -24.45 20.68
C VAL A 317 -12.51 -23.65 20.12
N TYR A 318 -13.66 -24.26 19.86
CA TYR A 318 -14.85 -23.52 19.43
C TYR A 318 -15.34 -22.54 20.50
N LEU A 319 -15.36 -22.95 21.77
CA LEU A 319 -15.66 -22.06 22.88
C LEU A 319 -14.71 -20.87 22.89
N TRP A 320 -13.40 -21.12 22.79
CA TRP A 320 -12.39 -20.07 22.78
C TRP A 320 -12.52 -19.13 21.57
N ILE A 321 -12.82 -19.65 20.38
CA ILE A 321 -13.09 -18.80 19.20
C ILE A 321 -14.32 -17.93 19.46
N GLY A 322 -15.41 -18.48 20.01
CA GLY A 322 -16.58 -17.70 20.40
C GLY A 322 -16.25 -16.58 21.38
N GLN A 323 -15.41 -16.87 22.38
CA GLN A 323 -14.91 -15.88 23.32
C GLN A 323 -14.05 -14.79 22.66
N ASN A 324 -13.25 -15.12 21.63
CA ASN A 324 -12.50 -14.12 20.87
C ASN A 324 -13.42 -13.25 20.00
N VAL A 325 -14.51 -13.81 19.46
CA VAL A 325 -15.51 -13.02 18.72
C VAL A 325 -16.17 -11.99 19.65
N LEU A 326 -16.55 -12.40 20.87
CA LEU A 326 -17.08 -11.47 21.88
C LEU A 326 -16.06 -10.38 22.24
N LEU A 327 -14.79 -10.75 22.39
CA LEU A 327 -13.70 -9.82 22.69
C LEU A 327 -13.48 -8.78 21.59
N VAL A 328 -13.55 -9.20 20.32
CA VAL A 328 -13.50 -8.30 19.17
C VAL A 328 -14.72 -7.38 19.18
N ALA A 329 -15.92 -7.89 19.46
CA ALA A 329 -17.13 -7.07 19.58
C ALA A 329 -17.02 -6.02 20.69
N SER A 330 -16.51 -6.38 21.87
CA SER A 330 -16.24 -5.43 22.97
C SER A 330 -15.21 -4.36 22.58
N THR A 331 -14.20 -4.73 21.78
CA THR A 331 -13.20 -3.77 21.30
C THR A 331 -13.78 -2.81 20.24
N VAL A 332 -14.67 -3.31 19.38
CA VAL A 332 -15.45 -2.48 18.45
C VAL A 332 -16.31 -1.49 19.22
N LEU A 333 -17.09 -1.95 20.20
CA LEU A 333 -17.92 -1.08 21.04
C LEU A 333 -17.10 0.01 21.73
N ARG A 334 -15.98 -0.35 22.37
CA ARG A 334 -15.05 0.62 22.97
C ARG A 334 -14.52 1.65 21.96
N THR A 335 -14.30 1.24 20.72
CA THR A 335 -13.87 2.14 19.65
C THR A 335 -15.00 3.08 19.22
N LEU A 336 -16.25 2.60 19.18
CA LEU A 336 -17.42 3.40 18.89
C LEU A 336 -17.71 4.42 20.01
N ASP A 337 -17.66 4.02 21.28
CA ASP A 337 -17.78 4.95 22.42
C ASP A 337 -16.70 6.05 22.36
N TYR A 338 -15.49 5.68 21.93
CA TYR A 338 -14.40 6.63 21.74
C TYR A 338 -14.62 7.56 20.53
N VAL A 339 -15.28 7.08 19.48
CA VAL A 339 -15.69 7.91 18.33
C VAL A 339 -16.77 8.90 18.77
N ASP A 340 -17.74 8.48 19.56
CA ASP A 340 -18.81 9.34 20.04
C ASP A 340 -18.26 10.48 20.91
N ALA A 341 -17.27 10.18 21.75
CA ALA A 341 -16.61 11.17 22.61
C ALA A 341 -15.57 12.06 21.91
N TYR A 342 -14.91 11.60 20.84
CA TYR A 342 -13.75 12.28 20.23
C TYR A 342 -13.76 12.34 18.70
N SER A 343 -14.93 12.26 18.07
CA SER A 343 -15.13 12.22 16.61
C SER A 343 -14.56 10.98 15.91
N LEU A 344 -14.89 10.78 14.63
CA LEU A 344 -14.35 9.73 13.78
C LEU A 344 -13.07 10.19 13.07
N THR A 345 -12.09 9.30 12.92
CA THR A 345 -10.86 9.56 12.17
C THR A 345 -10.53 8.43 11.21
N ARG A 346 -9.70 8.70 10.19
CA ARG A 346 -9.17 7.70 9.24
C ARG A 346 -8.57 6.48 9.95
N LEU A 347 -7.84 6.69 11.05
CA LEU A 347 -7.21 5.60 11.81
C LEU A 347 -8.23 4.76 12.57
N ARG A 348 -9.28 5.37 13.15
CA ARG A 348 -10.37 4.64 13.82
C ARG A 348 -11.16 3.80 12.81
N ILE A 349 -11.45 4.34 11.61
CA ILE A 349 -12.07 3.57 10.51
C ILE A 349 -11.17 2.40 10.09
N ALA A 350 -9.87 2.63 9.91
CA ALA A 350 -8.92 1.57 9.56
C ALA A 350 -8.86 0.48 10.66
N ALA A 351 -8.92 0.86 11.93
CA ALA A 351 -8.99 -0.08 13.06
C ALA A 351 -10.28 -0.91 13.04
N LEU A 352 -11.43 -0.31 12.74
CA LEU A 352 -12.72 -1.02 12.58
C LEU A 352 -12.67 -2.03 11.42
N ILE A 353 -12.12 -1.64 10.27
CA ILE A 353 -11.92 -2.54 9.13
C ILE A 353 -11.00 -3.70 9.51
N TRP A 354 -9.91 -3.41 10.23
CA TRP A 354 -8.98 -4.43 10.70
C TRP A 354 -9.64 -5.41 11.68
N MET A 355 -10.42 -4.91 12.65
CA MET A 355 -11.20 -5.75 13.57
C MET A 355 -12.21 -6.63 12.82
N GLY A 356 -12.85 -6.09 11.77
CA GLY A 356 -13.70 -6.86 10.86
C GLY A 356 -12.95 -7.99 10.15
N LEU A 357 -11.72 -7.73 9.67
CA LEU A 357 -10.87 -8.76 9.08
C LEU A 357 -10.48 -9.85 10.09
N VAL A 358 -10.22 -9.49 11.34
CA VAL A 358 -9.96 -10.47 12.42
C VAL A 358 -11.19 -11.34 12.66
N ALA A 359 -12.37 -10.74 12.75
CA ALA A 359 -13.63 -11.48 12.90
C ALA A 359 -13.85 -12.46 11.73
N VAL A 360 -13.62 -12.02 10.49
CA VAL A 360 -13.65 -12.89 9.30
C VAL A 360 -12.63 -14.03 9.43
N GLY A 361 -11.41 -13.75 9.88
CA GLY A 361 -10.37 -14.75 10.11
C GLY A 361 -10.80 -15.83 11.12
N LEU A 362 -11.43 -15.44 12.22
CA LEU A 362 -11.98 -16.35 13.23
C LEU A 362 -13.10 -17.24 12.65
N VAL A 363 -14.01 -16.66 11.86
CA VAL A 363 -15.05 -17.42 11.15
C VAL A 363 -14.45 -18.42 10.16
N LEU A 364 -13.41 -18.01 9.42
CA LEU A 364 -12.69 -18.89 8.49
C LEU A 364 -11.98 -20.04 9.22
N ILE A 365 -11.49 -19.83 10.45
CA ILE A 365 -10.94 -20.91 11.29
C ILE A 365 -12.03 -21.91 11.65
N CYS A 366 -13.20 -21.45 12.11
CA CYS A 366 -14.34 -22.31 12.40
C CYS A 366 -14.75 -23.14 11.17
N TRP A 367 -14.84 -22.49 10.01
CA TRP A 367 -15.11 -23.14 8.73
C TRP A 367 -14.05 -24.20 8.43
N ARG A 368 -12.76 -23.85 8.55
CA ARG A 368 -11.65 -24.76 8.28
C ARG A 368 -11.79 -26.04 9.09
N ILE A 369 -12.06 -25.93 10.40
CA ILE A 369 -12.21 -27.08 11.30
C ILE A 369 -13.43 -27.90 10.90
N TRP A 370 -14.57 -27.25 10.62
CA TRP A 370 -15.82 -27.94 10.26
C TRP A 370 -15.73 -28.69 8.92
N LYS A 371 -15.07 -28.11 7.91
CA LYS A 371 -14.89 -28.72 6.57
C LYS A 371 -13.58 -29.49 6.38
N GLY A 372 -12.75 -29.63 7.42
CA GLY A 372 -11.45 -30.30 7.33
C GLY A 372 -10.49 -29.69 6.30
N ARG A 373 -10.50 -28.37 6.11
CA ARG A 373 -9.66 -27.67 5.11
C ARG A 373 -8.20 -27.56 5.57
N SER A 374 -7.28 -27.48 4.61
CA SER A 374 -5.84 -27.31 4.89
C SER A 374 -5.50 -25.91 5.44
N GLY A 375 -4.38 -25.78 6.13
CA GLY A 375 -3.87 -24.48 6.57
C GLY A 375 -3.58 -23.51 5.42
N ALA A 376 -3.10 -24.03 4.28
CA ALA A 376 -2.88 -23.23 3.07
C ALA A 376 -4.18 -22.61 2.53
N TRP A 377 -5.31 -23.32 2.61
CA TRP A 377 -6.61 -22.76 2.26
C TRP A 377 -6.99 -21.58 3.16
N LEU A 378 -6.78 -21.71 4.48
CA LEU A 378 -7.08 -20.65 5.44
C LEU A 378 -6.22 -19.40 5.21
N ILE A 379 -4.94 -19.57 4.93
CA ILE A 379 -4.03 -18.47 4.59
C ILE A 379 -4.51 -17.78 3.32
N ASN A 380 -4.83 -18.54 2.27
CA ASN A 380 -5.30 -17.97 1.00
C ASN A 380 -6.64 -17.24 1.15
N ALA A 381 -7.57 -17.76 1.96
CA ALA A 381 -8.85 -17.13 2.23
C ALA A 381 -8.68 -15.81 3.01
N ASN A 382 -7.79 -15.77 4.02
CA ASN A 382 -7.47 -14.53 4.72
C ASN A 382 -6.76 -13.52 3.81
N CYS A 383 -5.82 -13.96 2.97
CA CYS A 383 -5.21 -13.09 1.96
C CYS A 383 -6.26 -12.51 1.00
N ALA A 384 -7.23 -13.31 0.55
CA ALA A 384 -8.30 -12.85 -0.31
C ALA A 384 -9.20 -11.81 0.40
N ALA A 385 -9.60 -12.06 1.65
CA ALA A 385 -10.38 -11.11 2.45
C ALA A 385 -9.63 -9.79 2.65
N ALA A 386 -8.35 -9.86 3.03
CA ALA A 386 -7.50 -8.68 3.18
C ALA A 386 -7.31 -7.92 1.87
N SER A 387 -7.04 -8.61 0.75
CA SER A 387 -6.93 -7.98 -0.56
C SER A 387 -8.23 -7.29 -0.96
N LEU A 388 -9.40 -7.90 -0.73
CA LEU A 388 -10.69 -7.30 -1.03
C LEU A 388 -10.93 -6.03 -0.20
N ALA A 389 -10.68 -6.08 1.11
CA ALA A 389 -10.82 -4.92 1.99
C ALA A 389 -9.87 -3.77 1.59
N LEU A 390 -8.59 -4.08 1.31
CA LEU A 390 -7.62 -3.09 0.85
C LEU A 390 -7.99 -2.51 -0.51
N THR A 391 -8.51 -3.32 -1.44
CA THR A 391 -9.05 -2.83 -2.71
C THR A 391 -10.21 -1.86 -2.47
N ALA A 392 -11.16 -2.18 -1.60
CA ALA A 392 -12.25 -1.26 -1.27
C ALA A 392 -11.72 0.08 -0.71
N CYS A 393 -10.71 0.05 0.15
CA CYS A 393 -10.03 1.24 0.68
C CYS A 393 -9.28 2.07 -0.37
N THR A 394 -9.03 1.56 -1.59
CA THR A 394 -8.48 2.38 -2.69
C THR A 394 -9.54 3.21 -3.41
N VAL A 395 -10.81 2.81 -3.32
CA VAL A 395 -11.92 3.48 -3.99
C VAL A 395 -12.65 4.40 -2.99
N VAL A 396 -12.90 3.93 -1.78
CA VAL A 396 -13.59 4.68 -0.73
C VAL A 396 -12.63 5.68 -0.08
N ASP A 397 -13.02 6.96 -0.02
CA ASP A 397 -12.26 7.96 0.75
C ASP A 397 -12.67 7.89 2.22
N LEU A 398 -11.82 7.24 3.02
CA LEU A 398 -12.02 7.13 4.46
C LEU A 398 -12.00 8.51 5.16
N GLY A 399 -11.32 9.51 4.59
CA GLY A 399 -11.34 10.88 5.07
C GLY A 399 -12.67 11.56 4.83
N ALA A 400 -13.28 11.35 3.65
CA ALA A 400 -14.60 11.90 3.36
C ALA A 400 -15.68 11.26 4.24
N VAL A 401 -15.61 9.93 4.45
CA VAL A 401 -16.50 9.22 5.39
C VAL A 401 -16.34 9.78 6.81
N ALA A 402 -15.11 10.01 7.27
CA ALA A 402 -14.87 10.61 8.58
C ALA A 402 -15.45 12.03 8.69
N ALA A 403 -15.23 12.88 7.67
CA ALA A 403 -15.76 14.24 7.65
C ALA A 403 -17.29 14.28 7.64
N GLU A 404 -17.93 13.47 6.78
CA GLU A 404 -19.39 13.39 6.70
C GLU A 404 -20.00 12.90 8.02
N TRP A 405 -19.40 11.88 8.65
CA TRP A 405 -19.85 11.41 9.96
C TRP A 405 -19.73 12.49 11.02
N ASN A 406 -18.58 13.17 11.09
CA ASN A 406 -18.32 14.19 12.10
C ASN A 406 -19.23 15.40 11.94
N VAL A 407 -19.46 15.85 10.71
CA VAL A 407 -20.40 16.95 10.42
C VAL A 407 -21.82 16.60 10.86
N ARG A 408 -22.28 15.36 10.61
CA ARG A 408 -23.63 14.93 11.00
C ARG A 408 -23.83 14.72 12.49
N HIS A 409 -22.78 14.35 13.22
CA HIS A 409 -22.86 14.03 14.65
C HIS A 409 -22.33 15.15 15.56
N ALA A 410 -21.75 16.21 14.98
CA ALA A 410 -21.23 17.34 15.71
C ALA A 410 -22.32 18.02 16.54
N GLY A 411 -21.95 18.43 17.77
CA GLY A 411 -22.82 19.24 18.61
C GLY A 411 -23.26 20.54 17.93
N GLU A 412 -22.39 21.16 17.10
CA GLU A 412 -22.76 22.39 16.36
C GLU A 412 -23.83 22.16 15.29
N ALA A 413 -24.02 20.93 14.81
CA ALA A 413 -25.07 20.54 13.87
C ALA A 413 -26.36 20.09 14.56
N GLY A 414 -26.45 20.22 15.89
CA GLY A 414 -27.55 19.69 16.70
C GLY A 414 -27.42 18.20 17.04
N GLY A 415 -26.26 17.59 16.77
CA GLY A 415 -25.94 16.21 17.15
C GLY A 415 -25.58 16.07 18.63
N HIS A 416 -25.48 14.82 19.10
CA HIS A 416 -25.11 14.49 20.48
C HIS A 416 -23.61 14.19 20.66
N GLY A 417 -22.81 14.32 19.60
CA GLY A 417 -21.38 14.02 19.60
C GLY A 417 -20.51 15.21 20.02
N ALA A 418 -19.20 14.98 20.00
CA ALA A 418 -18.20 16.01 20.30
C ALA A 418 -18.30 17.24 19.39
N ALA A 419 -17.75 18.37 19.85
CA ALA A 419 -17.55 19.55 19.01
C ALA A 419 -16.66 19.22 17.80
N LEU A 420 -16.97 19.82 16.66
CA LEU A 420 -16.28 19.54 15.41
C LEU A 420 -14.83 20.01 15.46
N ASP A 421 -13.90 19.07 15.25
CA ASP A 421 -12.48 19.39 15.14
C ASP A 421 -12.17 19.99 13.75
N ILE A 422 -12.18 21.32 13.71
CA ILE A 422 -11.88 22.13 12.52
C ILE A 422 -10.45 21.89 12.01
N CYS A 423 -9.48 21.65 12.90
CA CYS A 423 -8.08 21.38 12.51
C CYS A 423 -7.99 20.03 11.79
N TYR A 424 -8.72 19.04 12.28
CA TYR A 424 -8.83 17.76 11.61
C TYR A 424 -9.49 17.88 10.24
N MET A 425 -10.53 18.70 10.09
CA MET A 425 -11.15 18.97 8.78
C MET A 425 -10.17 19.62 7.79
N GLU A 426 -9.33 20.57 8.24
CA GLU A 426 -8.27 21.11 7.39
C GLU A 426 -7.27 20.03 6.97
N ALA A 427 -6.84 19.17 7.90
CA ALA A 427 -5.90 18.08 7.65
C ALA A 427 -6.46 16.98 6.72
N LEU A 428 -7.79 16.85 6.63
CA LEU A 428 -8.46 16.02 5.63
C LEU A 428 -8.42 16.64 4.23
N GLY A 429 -8.29 17.96 4.12
CA GLY A 429 -8.14 18.66 2.86
C GLY A 429 -9.36 18.48 1.93
N PRO A 430 -9.18 18.16 0.64
CA PRO A 430 -10.30 18.02 -0.31
C PRO A 430 -11.38 17.04 0.12
N SER A 431 -11.06 16.06 0.96
CA SER A 431 -12.02 15.08 1.49
C SER A 431 -13.09 15.70 2.39
N ALA A 432 -12.79 16.81 3.08
CA ALA A 432 -13.74 17.50 3.96
C ALA A 432 -14.56 18.57 3.24
N LEU A 433 -14.26 18.90 1.98
CA LEU A 433 -14.86 20.05 1.30
C LEU A 433 -16.39 19.99 1.21
N LEU A 434 -16.94 18.87 0.74
CA LEU A 434 -18.39 18.73 0.60
C LEU A 434 -19.11 18.68 1.95
N PRO A 435 -18.63 17.91 2.95
CA PRO A 435 -19.19 17.98 4.31
C PRO A 435 -19.20 19.39 4.91
N LEU A 436 -18.16 20.20 4.69
CA LEU A 436 -18.11 21.59 5.20
C LEU A 436 -19.12 22.50 4.50
N VAL A 437 -19.30 22.35 3.17
CA VAL A 437 -20.34 23.08 2.42
C VAL A 437 -21.73 22.72 2.96
N GLU A 438 -21.98 21.45 3.26
CA GLU A 438 -23.25 21.00 3.82
C GLU A 438 -23.46 21.51 5.25
N LEU A 439 -22.41 21.55 6.07
CA LEU A 439 -22.47 22.10 7.42
C LEU A 439 -22.81 23.60 7.42
N GLU A 440 -22.26 24.39 6.51
CA GLU A 440 -22.55 25.84 6.41
C GLU A 440 -24.02 26.14 6.07
N ARG A 441 -24.75 25.17 5.50
CA ARG A 441 -26.19 25.29 5.22
C ARG A 441 -27.05 25.14 6.47
N GLN A 442 -26.48 24.59 7.54
CA GLN A 442 -27.17 24.37 8.81
C GLN A 442 -27.10 25.63 9.70
N PRO A 443 -28.00 25.77 10.68
CA PRO A 443 -27.93 26.86 11.65
C PRO A 443 -26.68 26.67 12.54
N LEU A 444 -25.71 27.57 12.39
CA LEU A 444 -24.46 27.58 13.14
C LEU A 444 -24.31 28.87 13.93
N ALA A 445 -23.67 28.80 15.11
CA ALA A 445 -23.22 29.99 15.82
C ALA A 445 -22.26 30.83 14.94
N PRO A 446 -22.28 32.18 15.04
CA PRO A 446 -21.47 33.05 14.17
C PRO A 446 -19.97 32.73 14.18
N SER A 447 -19.42 32.40 15.36
CA SER A 447 -18.01 32.03 15.54
C SER A 447 -17.66 30.71 14.84
N SER A 448 -18.48 29.68 15.01
CA SER A 448 -18.31 28.39 14.33
C SER A 448 -18.45 28.51 12.82
N ARG A 449 -19.44 29.29 12.34
CA ARG A 449 -19.62 29.55 10.90
C ARG A 449 -18.38 30.20 10.28
N ALA A 450 -17.80 31.21 10.93
CA ALA A 450 -16.60 31.87 10.43
C ALA A 450 -15.40 30.92 10.31
N ARG A 451 -15.24 29.98 11.27
CA ARG A 451 -14.18 28.97 11.24
C ARG A 451 -14.37 27.95 10.11
N VAL A 452 -15.61 27.47 9.92
CA VAL A 452 -15.95 26.53 8.84
C VAL A 452 -15.75 27.20 7.47
N GLU A 453 -16.24 28.43 7.30
CA GLU A 453 -16.05 29.23 6.09
C GLU A 453 -14.55 29.38 5.77
N TRP A 454 -13.74 29.69 6.78
CA TRP A 454 -12.30 29.88 6.61
C TRP A 454 -11.61 28.59 6.14
N VAL A 455 -11.85 27.44 6.79
CA VAL A 455 -11.27 26.15 6.38
C VAL A 455 -11.73 25.76 4.98
N ARG A 456 -13.03 25.92 4.68
CA ARG A 456 -13.57 25.63 3.35
C ARG A 456 -12.86 26.46 2.27
N ASN A 457 -12.74 27.78 2.47
CA ASN A 457 -12.05 28.66 1.52
C ASN A 457 -10.57 28.29 1.38
N LEU A 458 -9.89 27.96 2.48
CA LEU A 458 -8.50 27.50 2.45
C LEU A 458 -8.32 26.20 1.63
N ILE A 459 -9.25 25.25 1.76
CA ILE A 459 -9.26 24.02 0.96
C ILE A 459 -9.49 24.35 -0.51
N LEU A 460 -10.44 25.23 -0.83
CA LEU A 460 -10.72 25.67 -2.21
C LEU A 460 -9.51 26.36 -2.85
N ASP A 461 -8.86 27.28 -2.12
CA ASP A 461 -7.69 28.04 -2.59
C ASP A 461 -6.50 27.11 -2.92
N ARG A 462 -6.38 25.97 -2.24
CA ARG A 462 -5.39 24.93 -2.55
C ARG A 462 -5.85 24.01 -3.69
N LEU A 463 -7.13 23.66 -3.71
CA LEU A 463 -7.68 22.67 -4.64
C LEU A 463 -7.80 23.20 -6.07
N GLU A 464 -8.20 24.45 -6.26
CA GLU A 464 -8.47 24.99 -7.58
C GLU A 464 -7.21 25.13 -8.45
N PRO A 465 -6.09 25.70 -7.98
CA PRO A 465 -4.85 25.70 -8.76
C PRO A 465 -4.35 24.28 -9.06
N ALA A 466 -4.52 23.35 -8.11
CA ALA A 466 -4.17 21.95 -8.31
C ALA A 466 -5.02 21.28 -9.41
N GLN A 467 -6.33 21.59 -9.48
CA GLN A 467 -7.20 21.10 -10.55
C GLN A 467 -7.05 21.88 -11.87
N ALA A 468 -6.47 23.07 -11.87
CA ALA A 468 -6.11 23.78 -13.11
C ALA A 468 -4.81 23.24 -13.73
N ASN A 469 -3.91 22.67 -12.92
CA ASN A 469 -2.67 22.07 -13.37
C ASN A 469 -2.90 20.61 -13.82
N TRP A 470 -2.75 20.34 -15.11
CA TRP A 470 -2.96 19.01 -15.69
C TRP A 470 -2.09 17.90 -15.06
N ARG A 471 -0.94 18.23 -14.45
CA ARG A 471 -0.08 17.26 -13.75
C ARG A 471 -0.62 16.86 -12.37
N LEU A 472 -1.28 17.79 -11.68
CA LEU A 472 -1.83 17.63 -10.33
C LEU A 472 -3.33 17.28 -10.32
N TRP A 473 -3.99 17.47 -11.46
CA TRP A 473 -5.42 17.19 -11.65
C TRP A 473 -5.76 15.75 -11.24
N THR A 474 -6.90 15.57 -10.57
CA THR A 474 -7.43 14.23 -10.27
C THR A 474 -8.92 14.14 -10.57
N ALA A 475 -9.35 13.01 -11.13
CA ALA A 475 -10.76 12.82 -11.50
C ALA A 475 -11.72 13.01 -10.31
N ARG A 476 -11.35 12.45 -9.15
CA ARG A 476 -12.13 12.59 -7.93
C ARG A 476 -12.26 14.04 -7.45
N ASN A 477 -11.17 14.79 -7.44
CA ASN A 477 -11.20 16.17 -6.96
C ASN A 477 -11.83 17.13 -7.95
N ALA A 478 -11.79 16.82 -9.25
CA ALA A 478 -12.56 17.55 -10.26
C ALA A 478 -14.08 17.46 -9.98
N LEU A 479 -14.57 16.24 -9.70
CA LEU A 479 -15.98 16.02 -9.32
C LEU A 479 -16.34 16.77 -8.03
N ARG A 480 -15.53 16.62 -6.98
CA ARG A 480 -15.71 17.35 -5.72
C ARG A 480 -15.76 18.86 -5.90
N LEU A 481 -14.87 19.40 -6.73
CA LEU A 481 -14.82 20.83 -6.98
C LEU A 481 -16.07 21.30 -7.74
N SER A 482 -16.56 20.52 -8.70
CA SER A 482 -17.82 20.85 -9.39
C SER A 482 -19.03 20.81 -8.45
N GLU A 483 -19.14 19.80 -7.61
CA GLU A 483 -20.21 19.66 -6.62
C GLU A 483 -20.14 20.77 -5.57
N ALA A 484 -18.94 21.08 -5.06
CA ALA A 484 -18.75 22.17 -4.11
C ALA A 484 -19.15 23.52 -4.70
N ARG A 485 -18.77 23.81 -5.96
CA ARG A 485 -19.14 25.06 -6.64
C ARG A 485 -20.66 25.18 -6.81
N ALA A 486 -21.33 24.10 -7.19
CA ALA A 486 -22.79 24.06 -7.27
C ALA A 486 -23.41 24.32 -5.90
N GLY A 487 -22.91 23.65 -4.86
CA GLY A 487 -23.43 23.77 -3.51
C GLY A 487 -23.26 25.16 -2.90
N LEU A 488 -22.14 25.82 -3.19
CA LEU A 488 -21.86 27.21 -2.80
C LEU A 488 -22.79 28.21 -3.50
N ALA A 489 -23.02 28.02 -4.80
CA ALA A 489 -23.89 28.90 -5.59
C ALA A 489 -25.35 28.80 -5.12
N GLU A 490 -25.84 27.58 -4.89
CA GLU A 490 -27.19 27.32 -4.39
C GLU A 490 -27.42 27.94 -3.01
N ALA A 491 -26.47 27.76 -2.10
CA ALA A 491 -26.56 28.28 -0.73
C ALA A 491 -26.13 29.75 -0.59
N ARG A 492 -25.70 30.40 -1.69
CA ARG A 492 -25.15 31.78 -1.73
C ARG A 492 -24.04 32.01 -0.71
N LEU A 493 -23.19 31.00 -0.52
CA LEU A 493 -22.11 31.04 0.45
C LEU A 493 -20.95 31.91 -0.05
N PRO A 494 -20.31 32.69 0.84
CA PRO A 494 -19.23 33.60 0.45
C PRO A 494 -18.02 32.83 -0.04
N ARG A 495 -17.36 33.39 -1.06
CA ARG A 495 -16.07 32.92 -1.55
C ARG A 495 -15.05 34.04 -1.40
N ARG A 496 -14.04 33.80 -0.57
CA ARG A 496 -12.99 34.76 -0.24
C ARG A 496 -11.66 34.02 -0.16
N THR A 497 -10.58 34.68 -0.55
CA THR A 497 -9.23 34.13 -0.37
C THR A 497 -8.92 34.08 1.12
N ALA A 498 -8.55 32.91 1.64
CA ALA A 498 -8.24 32.76 3.06
C ALA A 498 -6.90 33.45 3.38
N ALA A 499 -6.90 34.38 4.35
CA ALA A 499 -5.64 34.88 4.92
C ALA A 499 -4.91 33.71 5.63
N ARG A 500 -3.57 33.65 5.50
CA ARG A 500 -2.74 32.63 6.19
C ARG A 500 -2.82 32.83 7.71
N GLN A 501 -3.79 32.21 8.36
CA GLN A 501 -3.80 31.99 9.80
C GLN A 501 -3.65 30.48 10.06
N ALA A 502 -3.05 30.10 11.18
CA ALA A 502 -3.05 28.70 11.58
C ALA A 502 -4.45 28.33 12.10
N CYS A 503 -4.88 27.08 11.87
CA CYS A 503 -5.96 26.49 12.64
C CYS A 503 -5.59 26.56 14.13
N ASP A 504 -6.18 27.48 14.89
CA ASP A 504 -6.00 27.54 16.33
C ASP A 504 -7.03 26.60 17.01
N PRO A 505 -6.59 25.51 17.67
CA PRO A 505 -7.49 24.66 18.44
C PRO A 505 -8.05 25.35 19.69
N ALA A 506 -7.46 26.48 20.15
CA ALA A 506 -7.76 27.09 21.45
C ALA A 506 -8.91 28.12 21.47
N LEU A 507 -9.56 28.42 20.34
CA LEU A 507 -10.71 29.34 20.32
C LEU A 507 -12.02 28.72 20.85
N THR A 508 -11.95 27.63 21.61
CA THR A 508 -13.04 27.13 22.47
C THR A 508 -12.95 27.77 23.85
N ALA A 509 -13.14 29.09 23.91
CA ALA A 509 -13.58 29.86 25.08
C ALA A 509 -13.35 31.35 24.76
N GLY A 510 -14.27 31.95 24.01
CA GLY A 510 -14.49 33.38 24.16
C GLY A 510 -15.16 33.57 25.52
N GLY A 511 -14.38 34.02 26.51
CA GLY A 511 -14.96 34.65 27.69
C GLY A 511 -15.70 35.91 27.24
N ASP A 512 -16.96 35.99 27.63
CA ASP A 512 -17.61 37.27 27.94
C ASP A 512 -16.88 37.96 29.10
#